data_AF-A0A943K7T2-F1
#
_entry.id   AF-A0A943K7T2-F1
#
_cell.length_a   1.000
_cell.length_b   1.000
_cell.length_c   1.000
_cell.angle_alpha   90.00
_cell.angle_beta   90.00
_cell.angle_gamma   90.00
#
_symmetry.space_group_name_H-M   'P 1'
#
loop_
_entity.id
_entity.type
_entity.pdbx_description
1 polymer ?
#
loop_
_entity_poly.entity_id
_entity_poly.type
_entity_poly.pdbx_seq_one_letter_code
_entity_poly.pdbx_strand_id
1 'polypeptide(L)'
;MIPIPRSALPHNIVLRAPGQTDAWDGETERSAGTEIRYVRIEPSSKLVSDTQNGQIQLSALLFYDCTNSTPRGISWKQGQKITFNGQPMTVQVVEPLYAAQALHHYEIGLV
;
A
#
# COMPACT_ATOMS: atom_id res chain seq x y z
N MET A 1 -19.74 1.00 13.15
CA MET A 1 -18.73 0.60 12.14
C MET A 1 -17.93 -0.55 12.74
N ILE A 2 -17.72 -1.64 12.00
CA ILE A 2 -16.94 -2.79 12.47
C ILE A 2 -15.63 -2.79 11.65
N PRO A 3 -14.49 -2.42 12.24
CA PRO A 3 -13.18 -2.47 11.58
C PRO A 3 -12.80 -3.88 11.15
N ILE A 4 -11.85 -4.02 10.22
CA ILE A 4 -11.21 -5.31 9.96
C ILE A 4 -10.56 -5.81 11.26
N PRO A 5 -10.89 -7.01 11.74
CA PRO A 5 -10.32 -7.55 12.97
C PRO A 5 -8.79 -7.52 12.93
N ARG A 6 -8.14 -7.07 14.01
CA ARG A 6 -6.67 -6.96 14.06
C ARG A 6 -5.96 -8.31 13.83
N SER A 7 -6.59 -9.41 14.20
CA SER A 7 -6.11 -10.77 13.92
C SER A 7 -6.04 -11.10 12.44
N ALA A 8 -6.84 -10.42 11.59
CA ALA A 8 -6.85 -10.59 10.15
C ALA A 8 -5.83 -9.68 9.43
N LEU A 9 -5.05 -8.88 10.17
CA LEU A 9 -4.06 -7.93 9.66
C LEU A 9 -2.64 -8.30 10.13
N PRO A 10 -2.06 -9.42 9.66
CA PRO A 10 -0.83 -9.97 10.24
C PRO A 10 0.47 -9.35 9.69
N HIS A 11 0.41 -8.53 8.65
CA HIS A 11 1.59 -8.07 7.91
C HIS A 11 1.99 -6.65 8.27
N ASN A 12 3.27 -6.34 8.01
CA ASN A 12 3.84 -5.00 8.05
C ASN A 12 4.54 -4.72 6.72
N ILE A 13 4.56 -3.46 6.29
CA ILE A 13 5.22 -3.00 5.07
C ILE A 13 5.96 -1.69 5.33
N VAL A 14 6.84 -1.32 4.41
CA VAL A 14 7.50 -0.01 4.41
C VAL A 14 7.02 0.78 3.20
N LEU A 15 6.36 1.92 3.43
CA LEU A 15 5.93 2.85 2.37
C LEU A 15 7.06 3.84 2.07
N ARG A 16 7.42 3.99 0.80
CA ARG A 16 8.40 4.96 0.28
C ARG A 16 7.67 5.99 -0.58
N ALA A 17 7.92 7.27 -0.31
CA ALA A 17 7.38 8.36 -1.11
C ALA A 17 7.98 8.36 -2.53
N PRO A 18 7.21 8.73 -3.57
CA PRO A 18 7.73 8.84 -4.93
C PRO A 18 8.62 10.09 -5.00
N GLY A 19 9.90 9.92 -5.31
CA GLY A 19 10.82 11.05 -5.60
C GLY A 19 12.12 11.15 -4.81
N GLN A 20 12.46 10.19 -3.94
CA GLN A 20 13.81 10.12 -3.36
C GLN A 20 14.60 9.00 -4.04
N THR A 21 14.91 9.22 -5.32
CA THR A 21 16.07 8.60 -5.96
C THR A 21 17.23 9.53 -5.67
N ASP A 22 18.08 9.13 -4.72
CA ASP A 22 19.29 9.86 -4.39
C ASP A 22 20.21 9.82 -5.61
N ALA A 23 20.24 10.93 -6.35
CA ALA A 23 21.21 11.18 -7.38
C ALA A 23 22.52 11.52 -6.68
N TRP A 24 23.54 10.66 -6.84
CA TRP A 24 24.94 10.95 -6.52
C TRP A 24 25.20 11.58 -5.15
N ASP A 25 25.49 10.76 -4.13
CA ASP A 25 26.65 10.91 -3.22
C ASP A 25 26.48 9.94 -2.02
N GLY A 26 27.58 9.64 -1.34
CA GLY A 26 27.73 8.55 -0.37
C GLY A 26 26.72 8.48 0.78
N GLU A 27 26.58 7.26 1.30
CA GLU A 27 26.05 6.86 2.60
C GLU A 27 25.42 7.97 3.45
N THR A 28 24.10 8.03 3.42
CA THR A 28 23.34 8.36 4.64
C THR A 28 22.12 7.44 4.71
N GLU A 29 22.14 6.51 5.66
CA GLU A 29 21.12 5.49 5.96
C GLU A 29 19.75 6.08 6.38
N ARG A 30 19.12 6.96 5.59
CA ARG A 30 17.94 7.71 6.06
C ARG A 30 16.91 8.15 5.01
N SER A 31 16.71 7.43 3.91
CA SER A 31 15.38 7.45 3.28
C SER A 31 14.42 6.59 4.11
N ALA A 32 14.10 7.08 5.32
CA ALA A 32 13.27 6.40 6.31
C ALA A 32 11.85 6.22 5.74
N GLY A 33 11.63 5.08 5.07
CA GLY A 33 10.30 4.69 4.67
C GLY A 33 9.39 4.58 5.89
N THR A 34 8.12 4.94 5.72
CA THR A 34 7.15 4.87 6.80
C THR A 34 6.75 3.42 7.00
N GLU A 35 7.07 2.84 8.15
CA GLU A 35 6.58 1.51 8.52
C GLU A 35 5.05 1.59 8.72
N ILE A 36 4.33 0.79 7.95
CA ILE A 36 2.89 0.60 8.10
C ILE A 36 2.66 -0.80 8.66
N ARG A 37 2.04 -0.86 9.83
CA ARG A 37 1.77 -2.07 10.61
C ARG A 37 0.29 -2.41 10.61
N TYR A 38 0.01 -3.69 10.80
CA TYR A 38 -1.33 -4.27 10.81
C TYR A 38 -2.02 -4.04 9.47
N VAL A 39 -1.45 -4.60 8.42
CA VAL A 39 -2.06 -4.68 7.10
C VAL A 39 -2.24 -6.14 6.68
N ARG A 40 -3.05 -6.39 5.66
CA ARG A 40 -3.13 -7.71 5.02
C ARG A 40 -2.68 -7.58 3.58
N ILE A 41 -1.89 -8.53 3.10
CA ILE A 41 -1.50 -8.64 1.70
C ILE A 41 -1.95 -10.01 1.25
N GLU A 42 -2.66 -10.06 0.13
CA GLU A 42 -3.07 -11.28 -0.52
C GLU A 42 -2.51 -11.30 -1.95
N PRO A 43 -1.99 -12.44 -2.43
CA PRO A 43 -1.66 -12.57 -3.83
C PRO A 43 -2.92 -12.39 -4.68
N SER A 44 -2.78 -11.68 -5.79
CA SER A 44 -3.87 -11.44 -6.72
C SER A 44 -3.38 -11.71 -8.14
N SER A 45 -4.31 -11.98 -9.04
CA SER A 45 -4.07 -12.04 -10.48
C SER A 45 -5.10 -11.20 -11.25
N LYS A 46 -5.73 -10.24 -10.56
CA LYS A 46 -6.75 -9.36 -11.13
C LYS A 46 -6.10 -8.48 -12.20
N LEU A 47 -6.73 -8.41 -13.37
CA LEU A 47 -6.35 -7.49 -14.44
C LEU A 47 -6.99 -6.13 -14.18
N VAL A 48 -6.19 -5.07 -14.22
CA VAL A 48 -6.63 -3.68 -14.05
C VAL A 48 -6.15 -2.84 -15.23
N SER A 49 -6.94 -1.84 -15.61
CA SER A 49 -6.58 -0.92 -16.67
C SER A 49 -5.55 0.10 -16.18
N ASP A 50 -4.53 0.33 -16.99
CA ASP A 50 -3.55 1.39 -16.78
C ASP A 50 -3.99 2.71 -17.41
N THR A 51 -3.32 3.80 -17.02
CA THR A 51 -3.49 5.16 -17.55
C THR A 51 -3.34 5.26 -19.08
N GLN A 52 -2.64 4.31 -19.70
CA GLN A 52 -2.45 4.23 -21.16
C GLN A 52 -3.38 3.21 -21.85
N ASN A 53 -4.51 2.83 -21.22
CA ASN A 53 -5.41 1.76 -21.70
C ASN A 53 -4.74 0.38 -21.85
N GLY A 54 -3.58 0.16 -21.24
CA GLY A 54 -2.98 -1.17 -21.10
C GLY A 54 -3.69 -1.99 -20.03
N GLN A 55 -3.60 -3.32 -20.09
CA GLN A 55 -3.99 -4.19 -18.98
C GLN A 55 -2.74 -4.59 -18.19
N ILE A 56 -2.76 -4.36 -16.88
CA ILE A 56 -1.72 -4.80 -15.97
C ILE A 56 -2.31 -5.85 -15.03
N GLN A 57 -1.61 -6.96 -14.87
CA GLN A 57 -1.94 -7.96 -13.87
C GLN A 57 -1.37 -7.53 -12.52
N LEU A 58 -2.24 -7.42 -11.51
CA LEU A 58 -1.80 -7.20 -10.13
C LEU A 58 -1.04 -8.42 -9.63
N SER A 59 0.02 -8.17 -8.87
CA SER A 59 0.77 -9.18 -8.12
C SER A 59 0.11 -9.47 -6.77
N ALA A 60 -0.45 -8.43 -6.13
CA ALA A 60 -1.09 -8.54 -4.82
C ALA A 60 -2.14 -7.45 -4.57
N LEU A 61 -3.01 -7.69 -3.59
CA LEU A 61 -3.89 -6.70 -2.99
C LEU A 61 -3.46 -6.45 -1.54
N LEU A 62 -3.27 -5.18 -1.20
CA LEU A 62 -2.98 -4.70 0.14
C LEU A 62 -4.26 -4.09 0.74
N PHE A 63 -4.64 -4.60 1.91
CA PHE A 63 -5.73 -4.07 2.73
C PHE A 63 -5.15 -3.23 3.87
N TYR A 64 -5.53 -1.96 3.89
CA TYR A 64 -5.17 -1.02 4.96
C TYR A 64 -6.44 -0.54 5.66
N ASP A 65 -6.60 -0.90 6.94
CA ASP A 65 -7.76 -0.55 7.76
C ASP A 65 -7.57 0.83 8.40
N CYS A 66 -8.54 1.73 8.24
CA CYS A 66 -8.41 3.10 8.71
C CYS A 66 -8.40 3.25 10.25
N THR A 67 -8.77 2.18 10.98
CA THR A 67 -8.83 2.18 12.45
C THR A 67 -7.66 1.41 13.08
N ASN A 68 -7.38 0.20 12.60
CA ASN A 68 -6.44 -0.75 13.18
C ASN A 68 -5.05 -0.69 12.54
N SER A 69 -4.93 -0.29 11.26
CA SER A 69 -3.62 -0.08 10.65
C SER A 69 -2.97 1.17 11.20
N THR A 70 -1.63 1.16 11.29
CA THR A 70 -0.85 2.27 11.85
C THR A 70 0.37 2.56 10.99
N PRO A 71 0.79 3.82 10.82
CA PRO A 71 0.12 5.05 11.28
C PRO A 71 -1.21 5.29 10.58
N ARG A 72 -2.11 6.02 11.23
CA ARG A 72 -3.42 6.39 10.66
C ARG A 72 -3.29 7.57 9.70
N GLY A 73 -4.27 7.75 8.83
CA GLY A 73 -4.33 8.92 7.93
C GLY A 73 -3.31 8.91 6.78
N ILE A 74 -2.78 7.73 6.42
CA ILE A 74 -1.92 7.59 5.24
C ILE A 74 -2.68 7.98 3.97
N SER A 75 -2.07 8.87 3.17
CA SER A 75 -2.55 9.23 1.84
C SER A 75 -1.94 8.30 0.79
N TRP A 76 -2.75 7.35 0.33
CA TRP A 76 -2.39 6.41 -0.74
C TRP A 76 -2.52 7.05 -2.11
N LYS A 77 -1.50 6.87 -2.95
CA LYS A 77 -1.43 7.40 -4.31
C LYS A 77 -0.80 6.38 -5.25
N GLN A 78 -1.31 6.32 -6.47
CA GLN A 78 -0.68 5.56 -7.56
C GLN A 78 0.77 6.01 -7.76
N GLY A 79 1.65 5.06 -8.05
CA GLY A 79 3.09 5.27 -8.23
C GLY A 79 3.91 5.29 -6.94
N GLN A 80 3.27 5.25 -5.76
CA GLN A 80 3.99 5.02 -4.50
C GLN A 80 4.64 3.64 -4.50
N LYS A 81 5.82 3.52 -3.88
CA LYS A 81 6.53 2.25 -3.73
C LYS A 81 6.36 1.73 -2.32
N ILE A 82 6.10 0.45 -2.17
CA ILE A 82 6.15 -0.23 -0.88
C ILE A 82 7.23 -1.31 -0.90
N THR A 83 7.65 -1.75 0.27
CA THR A 83 8.48 -2.94 0.44
C THR A 83 7.77 -3.92 1.35
N PHE A 84 7.53 -5.13 0.86
CA PHE A 84 6.95 -6.24 1.62
C PHE A 84 7.88 -7.45 1.53
N ASN A 85 8.31 -7.99 2.67
CA ASN A 85 9.27 -9.11 2.75
C ASN A 85 10.55 -8.88 1.91
N GLY A 86 11.06 -7.65 1.90
CA GLY A 86 12.24 -7.26 1.11
C GLY A 86 11.97 -7.09 -0.39
N GLN A 87 10.78 -7.38 -0.89
CA GLN A 87 10.40 -7.21 -2.28
C GLN A 87 9.76 -5.82 -2.49
N PRO A 88 10.31 -4.98 -3.40
CA PRO A 88 9.67 -3.72 -3.76
C PRO A 88 8.45 -3.98 -4.65
N MET A 89 7.34 -3.28 -4.37
CA MET A 89 6.13 -3.32 -5.18
C MET A 89 5.64 -1.88 -5.42
N THR A 90 4.90 -1.66 -6.51
CA THR A 90 4.37 -0.34 -6.85
C THR A 90 2.85 -0.32 -6.73
N VAL A 91 2.32 0.77 -6.16
CA VAL A 91 0.89 1.01 -6.07
C VAL A 91 0.35 1.37 -7.46
N GLN A 92 -0.49 0.49 -8.02
CA GLN A 92 -1.14 0.70 -9.31
C GLN A 92 -2.59 1.18 -9.15
N VAL A 93 -3.29 0.70 -8.13
CA VAL A 93 -4.70 1.01 -7.89
C VAL A 93 -4.91 1.36 -6.42
N VAL A 94 -5.74 2.36 -6.15
CA VAL A 94 -6.14 2.75 -4.80
C VAL A 94 -7.66 2.86 -4.77
N GLU A 95 -8.32 1.92 -4.09
CA GLU A 95 -9.77 1.87 -3.95
C GLU A 95 -10.16 2.18 -2.49
N PRO A 96 -10.80 3.31 -2.21
CA PRO A 96 -11.34 3.61 -0.88
C PRO A 96 -12.69 2.90 -0.68
N LEU A 97 -12.79 2.07 0.35
CA LEU A 97 -14.00 1.32 0.69
C LEU A 97 -14.66 1.94 1.92
N TYR A 98 -15.90 2.39 1.75
CA TYR A 98 -16.67 3.08 2.79
C TYR A 98 -17.63 2.12 3.49
N ALA A 99 -17.73 2.25 4.82
CA ALA A 99 -18.88 1.76 5.56
C ALA A 99 -20.00 2.82 5.52
N ALA A 100 -21.14 2.55 6.17
CA ALA A 100 -22.33 3.41 6.13
C ALA A 100 -22.12 4.90 6.47
N GLN A 101 -21.05 5.26 7.18
CA GLN A 101 -20.83 6.64 7.66
C GLN A 101 -19.42 7.18 7.41
N ALA A 102 -18.44 6.33 7.12
CA ALA A 102 -17.04 6.72 7.06
C ALA A 102 -16.22 5.74 6.22
N LEU A 103 -15.08 6.22 5.75
CA LEU A 103 -14.06 5.40 5.12
C LEU A 103 -13.63 4.29 6.08
N HIS A 104 -13.70 3.04 5.61
CA HIS A 104 -13.48 1.86 6.43
C HIS A 104 -12.07 1.31 6.22
N HIS A 105 -11.70 1.04 4.97
CA HIS A 105 -10.37 0.59 4.60
C HIS A 105 -10.06 0.98 3.15
N TYR A 106 -8.81 0.79 2.76
CA TYR A 106 -8.38 0.87 1.38
C TYR A 106 -8.03 -0.53 0.87
N GLU A 107 -8.40 -0.80 -0.37
CA GLU A 107 -7.85 -1.89 -1.17
C GLU A 107 -6.85 -1.30 -2.17
N ILE A 108 -5.63 -1.80 -2.14
CA ILE A 108 -4.51 -1.23 -2.88
C ILE A 108 -3.94 -2.32 -3.80
N GLY A 109 -4.07 -2.11 -5.11
CA GLY A 109 -3.50 -2.99 -6.11
C GLY A 109 -2.00 -2.75 -6.25
N LEU A 110 -1.22 -3.82 -6.10
CA LEU A 110 0.23 -3.80 -6.15
C LEU A 110 0.74 -4.59 -7.36
N VAL A 111 1.78 -4.07 -8.00
CA VAL A 111 2.51 -4.71 -9.10
C VAL A 111 3.97 -4.89 -8.74
#